data_AF-A0A0H3KJI5-F1
#
_entry.id   AF-A0A0H3KJI5-F1
#
_cell.length_a   1.000
_cell.length_b   1.000
_cell.length_c   1.000
_cell.angle_alpha   90.00
_cell.angle_beta   90.00
_cell.angle_gamma   90.00
#
_symmetry.space_group_name_H-M   'P 1'
#
loop_
_entity.id
_entity.type
_entity.pdbx_description
1 polymer ?
#
loop_
_entity_poly.entity_id
_entity_poly.type
_entity_poly.pdbx_seq_one_letter_code
_entity_poly.pdbx_strand_id
1 'polypeptide(L)'
;MQSDENVAHLEWPGALLDLTQYDHGFYELGYPVFPAALPDIPDPAGLVIRSGQSVPCDGIWEPVAIEPSRISGTIPVDAKRFRNNGCFNYFVADVIAPGFADVDVDTFDVTLRCTYWRLLWEDTRYTNGVVPDESQYILKAGEGPRRLMSILR
;
A
#
# COMPACT_ATOMS: atom_id res chain seq x y z
N MET A 1 22.89 12.25 14.78
CA MET A 1 22.16 11.14 15.40
C MET A 1 20.86 11.04 14.63
N GLN A 2 20.90 10.29 13.52
CA GLN A 2 19.78 10.17 12.58
C GLN A 2 19.01 8.93 13.07
N SER A 3 17.75 9.11 13.46
CA SER A 3 16.96 8.10 14.14
C SER A 3 16.87 6.82 13.30
N ASP A 4 17.05 5.68 13.96
CA ASP A 4 16.84 4.30 13.47
C ASP A 4 15.36 3.99 13.12
N GLU A 5 14.53 5.00 12.85
CA GLU A 5 13.06 4.89 12.95
C GLU A 5 12.31 4.93 11.62
N ASN A 6 13.00 5.04 10.47
CA ASN A 6 12.31 5.17 9.18
C ASN A 6 12.21 3.84 8.41
N VAL A 7 11.52 2.88 9.03
CA VAL A 7 11.32 1.51 8.52
C VAL A 7 9.83 1.27 8.27
N ALA A 8 9.50 0.66 7.13
CA ALA A 8 8.15 0.17 6.87
C ALA A 8 7.89 -1.12 7.67
N HIS A 9 6.86 -1.12 8.52
CA HIS A 9 6.60 -2.23 9.46
C HIS A 9 5.79 -3.39 8.88
N LEU A 10 5.04 -3.17 7.80
CA LEU A 10 4.27 -4.21 7.13
C LEU A 10 4.93 -4.53 5.80
N GLU A 11 5.38 -5.77 5.67
CA GLU A 11 6.04 -6.25 4.45
C GLU A 11 5.11 -7.10 3.57
N TRP A 12 4.09 -7.74 4.16
CA TRP A 12 3.18 -8.66 3.46
C TRP A 12 1.69 -8.36 3.70
N PRO A 13 0.86 -8.26 2.63
CA PRO A 13 -0.54 -7.85 2.76
C PRO A 13 -1.41 -8.92 3.41
N GLY A 14 -0.94 -10.18 3.46
CA GLY A 14 -1.66 -11.29 4.09
C GLY A 14 -1.97 -11.05 5.56
N ALA A 15 -1.14 -10.30 6.27
CA ALA A 15 -1.37 -9.95 7.68
C ALA A 15 -2.65 -9.11 7.88
N LEU A 16 -3.07 -8.31 6.89
CA LEU A 16 -4.29 -7.49 6.98
C LEU A 16 -5.57 -8.30 6.74
N LEU A 17 -5.47 -9.44 6.06
CA LEU A 17 -6.62 -10.26 5.67
C LEU A 17 -6.78 -11.51 6.55
N ASP A 18 -5.86 -11.74 7.48
CA ASP A 18 -5.91 -12.85 8.42
C ASP A 18 -6.94 -12.57 9.52
N LEU A 19 -8.01 -13.36 9.54
CA LEU A 19 -9.08 -13.27 10.55
C LEU A 19 -8.57 -13.43 11.98
N THR A 20 -7.49 -14.19 12.18
CA THR A 20 -6.93 -14.40 13.53
C THR A 20 -6.31 -13.13 14.11
N GLN A 21 -5.99 -12.13 13.27
CA GLN A 21 -5.47 -10.83 13.71
C GLN A 21 -6.56 -9.87 14.20
N TYR A 22 -7.84 -10.22 14.03
CA TYR A 22 -8.98 -9.40 14.45
C TYR A 22 -9.50 -9.77 15.84
N ASP A 23 -9.11 -10.93 16.36
CA ASP A 23 -9.41 -11.36 17.73
C ASP A 23 -8.23 -11.00 18.64
N HIS A 24 -8.44 -10.00 19.52
CA HIS A 24 -7.45 -9.58 20.49
C HIS A 24 -7.67 -10.23 21.87
N GLY A 25 -8.60 -11.17 21.99
CA GLY A 25 -8.95 -11.91 23.20
C GLY A 25 -9.87 -11.16 24.18
N PHE A 26 -9.78 -9.82 24.24
CA PHE A 26 -10.65 -8.97 25.07
C PHE A 26 -11.72 -8.21 24.26
N TYR A 27 -11.49 -8.03 22.96
CA TYR A 27 -12.50 -7.62 21.98
C TYR A 27 -12.15 -8.18 20.59
N GLU A 28 -13.15 -8.24 19.72
CA GLU A 28 -13.01 -8.62 18.32
C GLU A 28 -13.30 -7.41 17.43
N LEU A 29 -12.41 -7.12 16.49
CA LEU A 29 -12.63 -6.09 15.47
C LEU A 29 -13.48 -6.67 14.34
N GLY A 30 -14.40 -5.87 13.81
CA GLY A 30 -15.20 -6.28 12.64
C GLY A 30 -14.30 -6.48 11.43
N TYR A 31 -14.43 -7.63 10.76
CA TYR A 31 -13.74 -7.86 9.50
C TYR A 31 -14.25 -6.88 8.42
N PRO A 32 -13.36 -6.26 7.63
CA PRO A 32 -13.76 -5.32 6.59
C PRO A 32 -14.70 -5.97 5.56
N VAL A 33 -15.79 -5.28 5.25
CA VAL A 33 -16.72 -5.69 4.20
C VAL A 33 -16.24 -5.12 2.87
N PHE A 34 -15.68 -5.97 2.02
CA PHE A 34 -15.27 -5.58 0.67
C PHE A 34 -16.48 -5.58 -0.29
N PRO A 35 -16.53 -4.64 -1.25
CA PRO A 35 -17.52 -4.72 -2.33
C PRO A 35 -17.29 -5.98 -3.16
N ALA A 36 -18.37 -6.56 -3.69
CA ALA A 36 -18.32 -7.79 -4.49
C ALA A 36 -17.51 -7.62 -5.80
N ALA A 37 -17.39 -6.38 -6.29
CA ALA A 37 -16.55 -6.01 -7.41
C ALA A 37 -15.62 -4.88 -6.97
N LEU A 38 -14.32 -5.09 -7.14
CA LEU A 38 -13.32 -4.04 -7.03
C LEU A 38 -13.20 -3.35 -8.40
N PRO A 39 -13.09 -2.01 -8.46
CA PRO A 39 -12.76 -1.34 -9.71
C PRO A 39 -11.38 -1.79 -10.18
N ASP A 40 -11.15 -1.75 -11.49
CA ASP A 40 -9.82 -1.99 -12.05
C ASP A 40 -8.82 -1.01 -11.44
N ILE A 41 -7.64 -1.53 -11.10
CA ILE A 41 -6.55 -0.70 -10.58
C ILE A 41 -6.14 0.25 -11.71
N PRO A 42 -6.16 1.58 -11.49
CA PRO A 42 -5.70 2.51 -12.50
C PRO A 42 -4.23 2.24 -12.85
N ASP A 43 -3.86 2.43 -14.10
CA ASP A 43 -2.46 2.25 -14.53
C ASP A 43 -1.57 3.19 -13.69
N PRO A 44 -0.57 2.68 -12.94
CA PRO A 44 0.10 3.47 -11.93
C PRO A 44 0.91 4.62 -12.54
N ALA A 45 0.80 5.79 -11.91
CA ALA A 45 1.58 6.97 -12.27
C ALA A 45 3.08 6.67 -12.07
N GLY A 46 3.86 6.78 -13.14
CA GLY A 46 5.25 6.31 -13.25
C GLY A 46 6.32 7.00 -12.40
N LEU A 47 5.95 7.70 -11.31
CA LEU A 47 6.93 8.33 -10.42
C LEU A 47 7.52 7.28 -9.48
N VAL A 48 8.85 7.22 -9.46
CA VAL A 48 9.60 6.32 -8.59
C VAL A 48 10.57 7.12 -7.73
N ILE A 49 10.52 6.92 -6.42
CA ILE A 49 11.47 7.46 -5.45
C ILE A 49 12.24 6.33 -4.77
N ARG A 50 13.37 6.65 -4.17
CA ARG A 50 14.22 5.72 -3.41
C ARG A 50 14.16 6.06 -1.92
N SER A 51 14.30 5.06 -1.05
CA SER A 51 14.49 5.28 0.39
C SER A 51 15.53 6.38 0.65
N GLY A 52 15.25 7.28 1.57
CA GLY A 52 16.08 8.45 1.88
C GLY A 52 15.76 9.70 1.06
N GLN A 53 14.98 9.62 -0.02
CA GLN A 53 14.48 10.79 -0.74
C GLN A 53 13.21 11.36 -0.09
N SER A 54 12.98 12.66 -0.29
CA SER A 54 11.72 13.31 0.12
C SER A 54 10.56 12.79 -0.74
N VAL A 55 9.44 12.49 -0.10
CA VAL A 55 8.20 12.11 -0.78
C VAL A 55 7.56 13.36 -1.39
N PRO A 56 7.22 13.36 -2.69
CA PRO A 56 6.75 14.56 -3.39
C PRO A 56 5.26 14.85 -3.21
N CYS A 57 4.45 13.85 -2.87
CA CYS A 57 3.02 13.99 -2.70
C CYS A 57 2.46 12.96 -1.73
N ASP A 58 1.33 13.32 -1.12
CA ASP A 58 0.50 12.41 -0.34
C ASP A 58 -0.04 11.30 -1.26
N GLY A 59 -0.04 10.06 -0.78
CA GLY A 59 -0.61 8.99 -1.60
C GLY A 59 -0.23 7.58 -1.18
N ILE A 60 -0.69 6.63 -1.99
CA ILE A 60 -0.36 5.21 -1.85
C ILE A 60 0.83 4.90 -2.74
N TRP A 61 1.88 4.38 -2.13
CA TRP A 61 3.13 4.01 -2.75
C TRP A 61 3.36 2.51 -2.60
N GLU A 62 3.83 1.85 -3.65
CA GLU A 62 4.19 0.45 -3.61
C GLU A 62 5.70 0.24 -3.67
N PRO A 63 6.25 -0.72 -2.91
CA PRO A 63 7.63 -1.12 -3.06
C PRO A 63 7.78 -1.94 -4.34
N VAL A 64 8.76 -1.60 -5.17
CA VAL A 64 9.03 -2.28 -6.43
C VAL A 64 10.46 -2.81 -6.50
N ALA A 65 10.60 -4.04 -7.00
CA ALA A 65 11.86 -4.55 -7.49
C ALA A 65 12.03 -4.10 -8.95
N ILE A 66 13.18 -3.53 -9.27
CA ILE A 66 13.55 -3.15 -10.63
C ILE A 66 14.36 -4.30 -11.22
N GLU A 67 13.76 -5.09 -12.11
CA GLU A 67 14.50 -6.13 -12.81
C GLU A 67 15.41 -5.48 -13.87
N PRO A 68 16.72 -5.77 -13.87
CA PRO A 68 17.57 -5.41 -15.00
C PRO A 68 17.09 -6.24 -16.20
N SER A 69 16.57 -5.55 -17.21
CA SER A 69 16.14 -6.17 -18.45
C SER A 69 17.29 -6.98 -19.05
N ARG A 70 17.18 -8.32 -19.09
CA ARG A 70 18.13 -9.23 -19.74
C ARG A 70 18.01 -9.18 -21.27
N ILE A 71 18.12 -8.00 -21.87
CA ILE A 71 18.14 -7.85 -23.32
C ILE A 71 19.29 -6.91 -23.68
N SER A 72 20.32 -7.48 -24.29
CA SER A 72 21.40 -6.72 -24.93
C SER A 72 20.80 -5.89 -26.06
N GLY A 73 20.89 -4.57 -25.94
CA GLY A 73 20.35 -3.62 -26.92
C GLY A 73 19.55 -2.52 -26.24
N THR A 74 19.89 -1.26 -26.55
CA THR A 74 19.36 -0.01 -25.98
C THR A 74 17.84 -0.07 -25.77
N ILE A 75 17.42 -0.10 -24.51
CA ILE A 75 16.00 -0.10 -24.15
C ILE A 75 15.58 1.31 -23.70
N PRO A 76 14.47 1.86 -24.21
CA PRO A 76 13.90 3.11 -23.70
C PRO A 76 13.52 2.96 -22.22
N VAL A 77 13.68 4.04 -21.46
CA VAL A 77 13.51 4.13 -20.00
C VAL A 77 12.15 3.60 -19.49
N ASP A 78 11.15 3.53 -20.36
CA ASP A 78 9.78 3.05 -20.10
C ASP A 78 9.62 1.53 -19.99
N ALA A 79 10.61 0.72 -20.37
CA ALA A 79 10.45 -0.75 -20.34
C ALA A 79 10.95 -1.40 -19.04
N LYS A 80 11.05 -0.65 -17.94
CA LYS A 80 11.35 -1.23 -16.63
C LYS A 80 10.15 -2.07 -16.18
N ARG A 81 10.34 -3.38 -16.13
CA ARG A 81 9.39 -4.29 -15.49
C ARG A 81 9.53 -4.13 -13.99
N PHE A 82 8.54 -3.48 -13.39
CA PHE A 82 8.39 -3.39 -11.95
C PHE A 82 7.66 -4.64 -11.46
N ARG A 83 8.23 -5.30 -10.47
CA ARG A 83 7.55 -6.36 -9.72
C ARG A 83 7.25 -5.84 -8.32
N ASN A 84 6.04 -6.05 -7.83
CA ASN A 84 5.71 -5.75 -6.43
C ASN A 84 6.69 -6.47 -5.50
N ASN A 85 7.18 -5.73 -4.49
CA ASN A 85 8.22 -6.17 -3.57
C ASN A 85 7.82 -5.90 -2.11
N GLY A 86 6.52 -6.08 -1.80
CA GLY A 86 5.97 -5.94 -0.44
C GLY A 86 4.68 -5.13 -0.38
N CYS A 87 4.29 -4.73 0.83
CA CYS A 87 3.07 -3.97 1.08
C CYS A 87 3.11 -2.54 0.55
N PHE A 88 1.96 -2.11 0.05
CA PHE A 88 1.64 -0.71 -0.17
C PHE A 88 1.69 0.08 1.14
N ASN A 89 2.20 1.30 1.08
CA ASN A 89 2.25 2.23 2.21
C ASN A 89 1.63 3.57 1.80
N TYR A 90 0.97 4.23 2.74
CA TYR A 90 0.56 5.61 2.54
C TYR A 90 1.71 6.51 3.00
N PHE A 91 2.21 7.37 2.11
CA PHE A 91 3.18 8.39 2.47
C PHE A 91 2.53 9.76 2.49
N VAL A 92 3.02 10.59 3.40
CA VAL A 92 2.73 12.02 3.47
C VAL A 92 3.84 12.76 2.72
N ALA A 93 3.53 13.84 2.03
CA ALA A 93 4.50 14.69 1.36
C ALA A 93 5.58 15.19 2.34
N ASP A 94 6.77 15.42 1.82
CA ASP A 94 7.96 15.91 2.53
C ASP A 94 8.55 14.98 3.60
N VAL A 95 7.93 13.82 3.87
CA VAL A 95 8.58 12.79 4.69
C VAL A 95 9.71 12.13 3.93
N ILE A 96 10.67 11.57 4.66
CA ILE A 96 11.73 10.77 4.05
C ILE A 96 11.18 9.39 3.74
N ALA A 97 11.33 8.92 2.50
CA ALA A 97 10.86 7.60 2.11
C ALA A 97 11.58 6.49 2.91
N PRO A 98 10.86 5.56 3.54
CA PRO A 98 11.44 4.52 4.39
C PRO A 98 12.17 3.44 3.60
N GLY A 99 13.02 2.70 4.31
CA GLY A 99 13.55 1.39 3.87
C GLY A 99 12.77 0.23 4.48
N PHE A 100 13.21 -0.99 4.18
CA PHE A 100 12.82 -2.18 4.94
C PHE A 100 13.95 -2.58 5.89
N ALA A 101 13.61 -3.21 7.01
CA ALA A 101 14.60 -3.83 7.88
C ALA A 101 14.71 -5.30 7.50
N ASP A 102 15.93 -5.76 7.22
CA ASP A 102 16.24 -7.16 7.05
C ASP A 102 16.94 -7.65 8.32
N VAL A 103 16.50 -8.79 8.85
CA VAL A 103 17.05 -9.36 10.08
C VAL A 103 17.81 -10.63 9.69
N ASP A 104 19.12 -10.60 9.89
CA ASP A 104 19.92 -11.82 9.81
C ASP A 104 19.58 -12.69 11.02
N VAL A 105 18.95 -13.83 10.78
CA VAL A 105 18.51 -14.75 11.84
C VAL A 105 19.67 -15.48 12.54
N ASP A 106 20.84 -15.55 11.91
CA ASP A 106 22.02 -16.23 12.46
C ASP A 106 22.88 -15.26 13.29
N THR A 107 22.99 -14.00 12.86
CA THR A 107 23.79 -12.98 13.57
C THR A 107 22.96 -12.04 14.44
N PHE A 108 21.63 -12.05 14.31
CA PHE A 108 20.70 -11.09 14.89
C PHE A 108 20.98 -9.62 14.51
N ASP A 109 21.72 -9.41 13.41
CA ASP A 109 21.97 -8.06 12.89
C ASP A 109 20.77 -7.55 12.09
N VAL A 110 20.41 -6.30 12.34
CA VAL A 110 19.39 -5.59 11.57
C VAL A 110 20.07 -4.71 10.54
N THR A 111 19.75 -4.92 9.27
CA THR A 111 20.27 -4.11 8.16
C THR A 111 19.14 -3.40 7.42
N LEU A 112 19.36 -2.15 7.04
CA LEU A 112 18.39 -1.39 6.26
C LEU A 112 18.54 -1.71 4.77
N ARG A 113 17.51 -2.36 4.21
CA ARG A 113 17.39 -2.60 2.78
C ARG A 113 16.80 -1.38 2.09
N CYS A 114 17.58 -0.83 1.16
CA CYS A 114 17.11 0.24 0.29
C CYS A 114 15.98 -0.23 -0.63
N THR A 115 14.93 0.59 -0.73
CA THR A 115 13.69 0.27 -1.43
C THR A 115 13.36 1.34 -2.46
N TYR A 116 12.83 0.92 -3.61
CA TYR A 116 12.22 1.82 -4.59
C TYR A 116 10.71 1.81 -4.38
N TRP A 117 10.13 2.99 -4.35
CA TRP A 117 8.71 3.21 -4.15
C TRP A 117 8.11 3.82 -5.41
N ARG A 118 7.11 3.15 -5.99
CA ARG A 118 6.35 3.63 -7.13
C ARG A 118 5.01 4.19 -6.65
N LEU A 119 4.65 5.38 -7.11
CA LEU A 119 3.35 5.98 -6.83
C LEU A 119 2.25 5.17 -7.52
N LEU A 120 1.29 4.68 -6.76
CA LEU A 120 0.08 4.06 -7.31
C LEU A 120 -1.05 5.07 -7.45
N TRP A 121 -1.18 5.93 -6.44
CA TRP A 121 -2.29 6.87 -6.35
C TRP A 121 -1.90 8.09 -5.52
N GLU A 122 -2.09 9.28 -6.09
CA GLU A 122 -1.90 10.56 -5.40
C GLU A 122 -3.20 10.97 -4.70
N ASP A 123 -3.11 11.28 -3.40
CA ASP A 123 -4.26 11.77 -2.65
C ASP A 123 -4.46 13.27 -2.86
N THR A 124 -5.38 13.61 -3.75
CA THR A 124 -5.75 15.01 -4.04
C THR A 124 -7.11 15.40 -3.47
N ARG A 125 -7.79 14.51 -2.72
CA ARG A 125 -9.20 14.68 -2.33
C ARG A 125 -9.45 15.90 -1.47
N TYR A 126 -8.50 16.24 -0.60
CA TYR A 126 -8.64 17.30 0.41
C TYR A 126 -7.99 18.62 0.01
N THR A 127 -7.42 18.71 -1.19
CA THR A 127 -6.64 19.88 -1.65
C THR A 127 -7.46 21.15 -1.79
N ASN A 128 -8.77 21.04 -2.00
CA ASN A 128 -9.70 22.16 -2.13
C ASN A 128 -10.43 22.53 -0.82
N GLY A 129 -10.07 21.89 0.30
CA GLY A 129 -10.70 22.11 1.61
C GLY A 129 -12.12 21.53 1.75
N VAL A 130 -12.59 20.75 0.78
CA VAL A 130 -13.90 20.08 0.82
C VAL A 130 -13.68 18.60 1.11
N VAL A 131 -14.31 18.10 2.18
CA VAL A 131 -14.35 16.66 2.47
C VAL A 131 -15.44 16.03 1.60
N PRO A 132 -15.11 15.07 0.71
CA PRO A 132 -16.11 14.37 -0.08
C PRO A 132 -17.03 13.52 0.80
N ASP A 133 -18.24 13.21 0.32
CA ASP A 133 -19.13 12.30 1.02
C ASP A 133 -18.57 10.86 0.98
N GLU A 134 -17.99 10.45 2.10
CA GLU A 134 -17.37 9.13 2.31
C GLU A 134 -18.27 8.19 3.12
N SER A 135 -19.55 8.53 3.34
CA SER A 135 -20.48 7.75 4.16
C SER A 135 -20.64 6.30 3.70
N GLN A 136 -20.47 6.02 2.41
CA GLN A 136 -20.50 4.66 1.85
C GLN A 136 -19.40 3.73 2.39
N TYR A 137 -18.30 4.26 2.92
CA TYR A 137 -17.22 3.47 3.52
C TYR A 137 -17.44 3.21 5.01
N ILE A 138 -18.40 3.90 5.64
CA ILE A 138 -18.77 3.76 7.05
C ILE A 138 -20.03 2.90 7.12
N LEU A 139 -19.93 1.64 6.69
CA LEU A 139 -21.05 0.70 6.80
C LEU A 139 -21.13 0.14 8.21
N LYS A 140 -22.29 0.26 8.86
CA LYS A 140 -22.54 -0.50 10.09
C LYS A 140 -22.68 -1.98 9.74
N ALA A 141 -22.13 -2.84 10.59
CA ALA A 141 -22.37 -4.28 10.50
C ALA A 141 -23.89 -4.56 10.43
N GLY A 142 -24.34 -5.15 9.32
CA GLY A 142 -25.75 -5.43 9.02
C GLY A 142 -26.42 -4.55 7.96
N GLU A 143 -25.76 -3.49 7.47
CA GLU A 143 -26.25 -2.63 6.38
C GLU A 143 -25.64 -2.98 5.01
N GLY A 144 -25.41 -4.27 4.75
CA GLY A 144 -25.12 -4.73 3.39
C GLY A 144 -26.31 -4.45 2.45
N PRO A 145 -26.09 -4.40 1.12
CA PRO A 145 -27.17 -4.12 0.18
C PRO A 145 -28.30 -5.12 0.40
N ARG A 146 -29.47 -4.64 0.83
CA ARG A 146 -30.66 -5.46 0.96
C ARG A 146 -30.87 -6.12 -0.40
N ARG A 147 -30.65 -7.43 -0.48
CA ARG A 147 -31.13 -8.23 -1.61
C ARG A 147 -32.62 -7.94 -1.71
N LEU A 148 -33.00 -7.14 -2.70
CA LEU A 148 -34.36 -7.12 -3.18
C LEU A 148 -34.57 -8.51 -3.78
N MET A 149 -35.00 -9.48 -2.96
CA MET A 149 -35.48 -10.74 -3.49
C MET A 149 -36.73 -10.40 -4.28
N SER A 150 -36.57 -10.33 -5.61
CA SER A 150 -37.68 -10.30 -6.53
C SER A 150 -38.52 -11.54 -6.26
N ILE A 151 -39.66 -11.34 -5.60
CA ILE A 151 -40.73 -12.33 -5.57
C ILE A 151 -41.24 -12.43 -7.00
N LEU A 152 -40.89 -13.50 -7.70
CA LEU A 152 -41.55 -13.88 -8.94
C LEU A 152 -41.85 -15.38 -8.93
N ARG A 153 -43.13 -15.63 -8.62
CA ARG A 153 -44.03 -16.75 -8.93
C ARG A 153 -43.80 -18.09 -8.24
#